data_AF-A0A7S1DTX6-F1
#
_entry.id   AF-A0A7S1DTX6-F1
#
_cell.length_a   1.000
_cell.length_b   1.000
_cell.length_c   1.000
_cell.angle_alpha   90.00
_cell.angle_beta   90.00
_cell.angle_gamma   90.00
#
_symmetry.space_group_name_H-M   'P 1'
#
loop_
_entity.id
_entity.type
_entity.pdbx_description
1 polymer ?
#
loop_
_entity_poly.entity_id
_entity_poly.type
_entity_poly.pdbx_seq_one_letter_code
_entity_poly.pdbx_strand_id
1 'polypeptide(L)'
;SLFDRALKADPSHQKAAQSRLYALNLSPMWSTDATAREHLQWGISLTTGVSHVGPTSVADEGRGHDGPFPQDSPRNQDPGRELRVGFVSGDLRTHSVAYFLQPILANRHPSIAYVCYSCCK
;
A
#
# COMPACT_ATOMS: atom_id res chain seq x y z
N SER A 1 6.67 25.36 -7.30
CA SER A 1 7.45 24.28 -7.94
C SER A 1 6.87 23.93 -9.32
N LEU A 2 7.57 23.13 -10.14
CA LEU A 2 7.00 22.57 -11.38
C LEU A 2 5.72 21.78 -11.11
N PHE A 3 5.70 21.00 -10.03
CA PHE A 3 4.55 20.19 -9.63
C PHE A 3 3.34 21.04 -9.23
N ASP A 4 3.54 22.17 -8.53
CA ASP A 4 2.43 23.08 -8.19
C ASP A 4 1.75 23.64 -9.45
N ARG A 5 2.53 23.94 -10.49
CA ARG A 5 1.97 24.39 -11.78
C ARG A 5 1.19 23.27 -12.46
N ALA A 6 1.71 22.04 -12.44
CA ALA A 6 1.02 20.88 -12.98
C ALA A 6 -0.31 20.62 -12.26
N LEU A 7 -0.33 20.69 -10.92
CA LEU A 7 -1.54 20.50 -10.12
C LEU A 7 -2.53 21.66 -10.21
N LYS A 8 -2.05 22.88 -10.49
CA LYS A 8 -2.94 24.01 -10.80
C LYS A 8 -3.65 23.83 -12.15
N ALA A 9 -2.98 23.22 -13.13
CA ALA A 9 -3.55 22.94 -14.44
C ALA A 9 -4.47 21.71 -14.41
N ASP A 10 -4.07 20.66 -13.69
CA ASP A 10 -4.86 19.45 -13.48
C ASP A 10 -4.72 18.98 -12.01
N PRO A 11 -5.66 19.36 -11.14
CA PRO A 11 -5.67 18.94 -9.73
C PRO A 11 -5.79 17.42 -9.53
N SER A 12 -6.28 16.69 -10.55
CA SER A 12 -6.47 15.23 -10.47
C SER A 12 -5.21 14.44 -10.86
N HIS A 13 -4.13 15.12 -11.27
CA HIS A 13 -2.94 14.46 -11.80
C HIS A 13 -2.13 13.73 -10.73
N GLN A 14 -2.44 12.45 -10.53
CA GLN A 14 -1.90 11.59 -9.47
C GLN A 14 -0.36 11.54 -9.40
N LYS A 15 0.30 11.39 -10.55
CA LYS A 15 1.78 11.30 -10.60
C LYS A 15 2.44 12.61 -10.16
N ALA A 16 1.87 13.76 -10.55
CA ALA A 16 2.39 15.06 -10.12
C ALA A 16 2.17 15.28 -8.62
N ALA A 17 1.03 14.84 -8.07
CA ALA A 17 0.75 14.91 -6.64
C ALA A 17 1.74 14.07 -5.82
N GLN A 18 1.94 12.80 -6.19
CA GLN A 18 2.91 11.90 -5.54
C GLN A 18 4.34 12.45 -5.62
N SER A 19 4.75 12.91 -6.81
CA SER A 19 6.09 13.46 -7.01
C SER A 19 6.31 14.76 -6.22
N ARG A 20 5.28 15.60 -6.09
CA ARG A 20 5.32 16.79 -5.23
C ARG A 20 5.59 16.41 -3.79
N LEU A 21 4.80 15.49 -3.23
CA LEU A 21 4.91 15.05 -1.84
C LEU A 21 6.27 14.41 -1.53
N TYR A 22 6.83 13.67 -2.49
CA TYR A 22 8.21 13.17 -2.39
C TYR A 22 9.21 14.33 -2.35
N ALA A 23 9.09 15.30 -3.27
CA ALA A 23 10.00 16.45 -3.34
C ALA A 23 9.97 17.33 -2.08
N LEU A 24 8.82 17.42 -1.39
CA LEU A 24 8.72 18.16 -0.11
C LEU A 24 9.69 17.61 0.95
N ASN A 25 9.87 16.28 1.02
CA ASN A 25 10.79 15.64 1.96
C ASN A 25 12.27 15.99 1.70
N LEU A 26 12.59 16.41 0.47
CA LEU A 26 13.95 16.76 0.06
C LEU A 26 14.21 18.26 0.14
N SER A 27 13.18 19.07 0.41
CA SER A 27 13.27 20.52 0.38
C SER A 27 13.56 21.08 1.77
N PRO A 28 14.66 21.82 1.96
CA PRO A 28 14.94 22.47 3.25
C PRO A 28 13.96 23.61 3.56
N MET A 29 13.15 24.03 2.58
CA MET A 29 12.16 25.10 2.76
C MET A 29 10.88 24.62 3.45
N TRP A 30 10.71 23.31 3.64
CA TRP A 30 9.53 22.73 4.26
C TRP A 30 9.92 22.08 5.58
N SER A 31 9.17 22.41 6.64
CA SER A 31 9.31 21.68 7.90
C SER A 31 8.72 20.28 7.76
N THR A 32 9.14 19.38 8.66
CA THR A 32 8.59 18.03 8.78
C THR A 32 7.08 18.07 9.01
N ASP A 33 6.60 18.97 9.88
CA ASP A 33 5.17 19.11 10.20
C ASP A 33 4.38 19.64 9.01
N ALA A 34 4.95 20.57 8.24
CA ALA A 34 4.33 21.06 7.02
C ALA A 34 4.22 19.95 5.98
N THR A 35 5.29 19.18 5.79
CA THR A 35 5.30 18.03 4.89
C THR A 35 4.27 16.98 5.31
N ALA A 36 4.24 16.59 6.59
CA ALA A 36 3.29 15.61 7.11
C ALA A 36 1.83 16.04 6.90
N ARG A 37 1.52 17.33 7.10
CA ARG A 37 0.18 17.87 6.86
C ARG A 37 -0.25 17.77 5.40
N GLU A 38 0.65 18.06 4.47
CA GLU A 38 0.38 17.93 3.03
C GLU A 38 0.12 16.46 2.63
N HIS A 39 0.89 15.52 3.19
CA HIS A 39 0.67 14.08 2.99
C HIS A 39 -0.70 13.64 3.53
N LEU A 40 -1.08 14.09 4.73
CA LEU A 40 -2.38 13.77 5.31
C LEU A 40 -3.53 14.33 4.49
N GLN A 41 -3.46 15.60 4.08
CA GLN A 41 -4.51 16.23 3.28
C GLN A 41 -4.71 15.51 1.94
N TRP A 42 -3.62 15.12 1.28
CA TRP A 42 -3.70 14.33 0.05
C TRP A 42 -4.22 12.91 0.28
N GLY A 43 -3.83 12.25 1.38
CA GLY A 43 -4.39 10.94 1.75
C GLY A 43 -5.90 10.99 1.99
N ILE A 44 -6.38 12.05 2.64
CA ILE A 44 -7.82 12.31 2.82
C ILE A 44 -8.49 12.48 1.45
N SER A 45 -7.93 13.31 0.55
CA SER A 45 -8.56 13.55 -0.76
C SER A 45 -8.62 12.32 -1.66
N LEU A 46 -7.67 11.37 -1.52
CA LEU A 46 -7.72 10.10 -2.24
C LEU A 46 -8.76 9.12 -1.69
N THR A 47 -9.01 9.18 -0.38
CA THR A 47 -9.94 8.27 0.30
C THR A 47 -11.37 8.77 0.27
N THR A 48 -11.58 10.08 0.09
CA THR A 48 -12.92 10.64 -0.16
C THR A 48 -13.48 10.09 -1.47
N GLY A 49 -14.45 9.18 -1.38
CA GLY A 49 -15.11 8.54 -2.52
C GLY A 49 -14.63 7.12 -2.83
N VAL A 50 -13.63 6.61 -2.11
CA VAL A 50 -13.30 5.18 -2.12
C VAL A 50 -14.20 4.48 -1.12
N SER A 51 -15.13 3.67 -1.61
CA SER A 51 -15.84 2.71 -0.75
C SER A 51 -14.78 1.88 -0.04
N HIS A 52 -14.78 1.90 1.30
CA HIS A 52 -13.95 0.97 2.05
C HIS A 52 -14.30 -0.44 1.61
N VAL A 53 -13.40 -1.07 0.86
CA VAL A 53 -13.48 -2.51 0.63
C VAL A 53 -13.18 -3.11 1.98
N GLY A 54 -14.22 -3.65 2.61
CA GLY A 54 -14.12 -4.30 3.89
C GLY A 54 -13.02 -5.38 3.87
N PRO A 55 -12.43 -5.70 5.02
CA PRO A 55 -11.35 -6.66 5.11
C PRO A 55 -11.72 -8.04 4.50
N THR A 56 -11.32 -8.32 3.26
CA THR A 56 -11.53 -9.61 2.57
C THR A 56 -10.96 -10.76 3.39
N SER A 57 -11.80 -11.72 3.79
CA SER A 57 -11.35 -13.02 4.28
C SER A 57 -11.09 -13.92 3.08
N VAL A 58 -9.83 -14.22 2.83
CA VAL A 58 -9.47 -15.44 2.09
C VAL A 58 -9.83 -16.61 3.00
N ALA A 59 -11.05 -17.14 2.82
CA ALA A 59 -11.36 -18.47 3.32
C ALA A 59 -10.44 -19.43 2.58
N ASP A 60 -9.59 -20.09 3.35
CA ASP A 60 -8.87 -21.27 2.90
C ASP A 60 -9.88 -22.30 2.38
N GLU A 61 -9.56 -22.93 1.24
CA GLU A 61 -9.95 -24.28 0.79
C GLU A 61 -9.82 -24.38 -0.76
N GLY A 62 -8.60 -24.61 -1.23
CA GLY A 62 -8.33 -25.57 -2.31
C GLY A 62 -8.92 -25.42 -3.73
N ARG A 63 -9.49 -24.30 -4.19
CA ARG A 63 -9.96 -24.17 -5.59
C ARG A 63 -9.55 -22.87 -6.27
N GLY A 64 -9.28 -22.99 -7.58
CA GLY A 64 -8.86 -21.92 -8.48
C GLY A 64 -9.70 -20.65 -8.36
N HIS A 65 -9.02 -19.51 -8.39
CA HIS A 65 -9.55 -18.21 -7.98
C HIS A 65 -10.16 -17.41 -9.14
N ASP A 66 -10.87 -18.08 -10.07
CA ASP A 66 -11.56 -17.44 -11.22
C ASP A 66 -13.00 -17.01 -10.87
N GLY A 67 -13.21 -16.44 -9.68
CA GLY A 67 -14.52 -15.99 -9.21
C GLY A 67 -14.49 -14.59 -8.59
N PRO A 68 -15.60 -13.82 -8.67
CA PRO A 68 -15.69 -12.50 -8.05
C PRO A 68 -15.52 -12.63 -6.53
N PHE A 69 -14.77 -11.68 -5.94
CA PHE A 69 -14.41 -11.68 -4.52
C PHE A 69 -15.59 -12.03 -3.61
N PRO A 70 -15.46 -13.02 -2.69
CA PRO A 70 -16.54 -13.39 -1.80
C PRO A 70 -16.91 -12.22 -0.88
N GLN A 71 -18.21 -11.92 -0.78
CA GLN A 71 -18.72 -10.91 0.12
C GLN A 71 -18.80 -11.40 1.58
N ASP A 72 -18.42 -10.50 2.49
CA ASP A 72 -18.86 -10.34 3.88
C ASP A 72 -19.08 -11.61 4.74
N SER A 73 -18.17 -12.59 4.70
CA SER A 73 -18.06 -13.52 5.84
C SER A 73 -17.32 -12.84 7.00
N PRO A 74 -17.80 -12.97 8.26
CA PRO A 74 -17.13 -12.38 9.40
C PRO A 74 -15.69 -12.91 9.52
N ARG A 75 -14.73 -11.99 9.62
CA ARG A 75 -13.30 -12.32 9.77
C ARG A 75 -13.12 -13.21 11.00
N ASN A 76 -12.41 -14.32 10.85
CA ASN A 76 -12.00 -15.11 12.00
C ASN A 76 -11.13 -14.24 12.94
N GLN A 77 -11.64 -13.96 14.14
CA GLN A 77 -10.97 -13.15 15.17
C GLN A 77 -10.27 -14.00 16.23
N ASP A 78 -10.21 -15.33 16.04
CA ASP A 78 -9.46 -16.22 16.93
C ASP A 78 -7.99 -15.79 17.01
N PRO A 79 -7.46 -15.42 18.19
CA PRO A 79 -6.05 -15.07 18.35
C PRO A 79 -5.09 -16.26 18.11
N GLY A 80 -5.59 -17.50 18.15
CA GLY A 80 -4.82 -18.71 17.86
C GLY A 80 -4.74 -19.08 16.38
N ARG A 81 -5.46 -18.38 15.49
CA ARG A 81 -5.42 -18.67 14.05
C ARG A 81 -4.07 -18.32 13.43
N GLU A 82 -3.74 -18.98 12.33
CA GLU A 82 -2.61 -18.58 11.51
C GLU A 82 -2.80 -17.16 10.96
N LEU A 83 -1.78 -16.32 11.12
CA LEU A 83 -1.77 -14.97 10.55
C LEU A 83 -1.29 -15.04 9.09
N ARG A 84 -2.09 -14.49 8.17
CA ARG A 84 -1.72 -14.31 6.76
C ARG A 84 -1.23 -12.88 6.56
N VAL A 85 0.02 -12.71 6.15
CA VAL A 85 0.67 -11.41 5.92
C VAL A 85 0.99 -11.25 4.43
N GLY A 86 0.42 -10.21 3.82
CA GLY A 86 0.65 -9.87 2.42
C GLY A 86 1.64 -8.72 2.26
N PHE A 87 2.73 -8.94 1.51
CA PHE A 87 3.61 -7.86 1.03
C PHE A 87 3.20 -7.46 -0.38
N VAL A 88 2.80 -6.19 -0.56
CA VAL A 88 2.40 -5.65 -1.86
C VAL A 88 3.42 -4.59 -2.29
N SER A 89 4.09 -4.80 -3.43
CA SER A 89 5.02 -3.80 -3.95
C SER A 89 5.23 -3.96 -5.47
N GLY A 90 5.40 -2.83 -6.17
CA GLY A 90 5.85 -2.81 -7.57
C GLY A 90 7.35 -3.08 -7.72
N ASP A 91 8.07 -3.23 -6.62
CA ASP A 91 9.53 -3.32 -6.58
C ASP A 91 10.06 -4.62 -5.95
N LEU A 92 9.28 -5.71 -6.01
CA LEU A 92 9.74 -7.05 -5.64
C LEU A 92 10.66 -7.65 -6.74
N ARG A 93 11.76 -6.94 -7.02
CA ARG A 93 12.77 -7.24 -8.05
C ARG A 93 14.14 -6.79 -7.53
N THR A 94 15.15 -6.66 -8.39
CA THR A 94 16.46 -6.06 -8.03
C THR A 94 16.30 -4.57 -7.72
N HIS A 95 15.76 -4.27 -6.53
CA HIS A 95 15.45 -2.95 -5.99
C HIS A 95 15.60 -2.97 -4.46
N SER A 96 15.80 -1.79 -3.86
CA SER A 96 16.06 -1.64 -2.42
C SER A 96 15.03 -2.35 -1.53
N VAL A 97 13.74 -2.28 -1.88
CA VAL A 97 12.65 -2.95 -1.16
C VAL A 97 12.91 -4.44 -1.00
N ALA A 98 13.30 -5.14 -2.07
CA ALA A 98 13.53 -6.58 -2.04
C ALA A 98 14.73 -6.95 -1.15
N TYR A 99 15.78 -6.13 -1.14
CA TYR A 99 16.95 -6.37 -0.28
C TYR A 99 16.61 -6.31 1.21
N PHE A 100 15.69 -5.43 1.61
CA PHE A 100 15.21 -5.38 2.99
C PHE A 100 14.16 -6.45 3.31
N LEU A 101 13.37 -6.89 2.33
CA LEU A 101 12.36 -7.92 2.52
C LEU A 101 12.96 -9.34 2.58
N GLN A 102 14.01 -9.61 1.80
CA GLN A 102 14.66 -10.92 1.72
C GLN A 102 15.04 -11.51 3.09
N PRO A 103 15.70 -10.80 4.02
CA PRO A 103 16.02 -11.34 5.33
C PRO A 103 14.78 -11.64 6.19
N ILE A 104 13.67 -10.92 6.01
CA ILE A 104 12.41 -11.19 6.72
C ILE A 104 11.82 -12.53 6.25
N LEU A 105 11.78 -12.77 4.94
CA LEU A 105 11.25 -14.01 4.37
C LEU A 105 12.16 -15.22 4.65
N ALA A 106 13.48 -15.01 4.72
CA ALA A 106 14.45 -16.03 5.08
C ALA A 106 14.31 -16.47 6.55
N ASN A 107 13.93 -15.54 7.44
CA ASN A 107 13.75 -15.79 8.88
C ASN A 107 12.26 -15.82 9.28
N ARG A 108 11.42 -16.37 8.41
CA ARG A 108 9.97 -16.41 8.61
C ARG A 108 9.58 -17.17 9.89
N HIS A 109 8.64 -16.60 10.64
CA HIS A 109 8.01 -17.30 11.76
C HIS A 109 7.08 -18.42 11.24
N PRO A 110 7.12 -19.64 11.79
CA PRO A 110 6.38 -20.79 11.25
C PRO A 110 4.85 -20.67 11.38
N SER A 111 4.34 -19.88 12.32
CA SER A 111 2.89 -19.67 12.52
C SER A 111 2.30 -18.54 11.65
N ILE A 112 3.08 -18.01 10.70
CA ILE A 112 2.67 -16.93 9.82
C ILE A 112 2.79 -17.42 8.38
N ALA A 113 1.69 -17.33 7.64
CA ALA A 113 1.67 -17.54 6.21
C ALA A 113 1.99 -16.22 5.50
N TYR A 114 3.06 -16.20 4.70
CA TYR A 114 3.51 -15.02 3.97
C TYR A 114 3.12 -15.11 2.50
N VAL A 115 2.54 -14.03 1.96
CA VAL A 115 2.13 -13.91 0.55
C VAL A 115 2.76 -12.66 -0.05
N CYS A 116 3.30 -12.76 -1.26
CA CYS A 116 3.87 -11.63 -1.98
C CYS A 116 3.03 -11.31 -3.22
N TYR A 117 2.59 -10.06 -3.35
CA TYR A 117 1.88 -9.54 -4.51
C TYR A 117 2.81 -8.58 -5.26
N SER A 118 3.35 -9.07 -6.38
CA SER A 118 4.23 -8.26 -7.23
C SER A 118 3.43 -7.57 -8.32
N CYS A 119 3.64 -6.26 -8.47
CA CYS A 119 3.13 -5.48 -9.59
C CYS A 119 4.24 -5.08 -10.59
N CYS A 120 5.42 -5.72 -10.50
CA CYS A 120 6.46 -5.52 -11.50
C CYS A 120 6.03 -6.16 -12.83
N LYS A 121 6.39 -5.52 -13.95
CA LYS A 121 6.22 -6.09 -15.29
C LYS A 121 7.32 -7.09 -15.61
#